data_AF-A0A937W945-F1
#
_entry.id   AF-A0A937W945-F1
#
_cell.length_a   1.000
_cell.length_b   1.000
_cell.length_c   1.000
_cell.angle_alpha   90.00
_cell.angle_beta   90.00
_cell.angle_gamma   90.00
#
_symmetry.space_group_name_H-M   'P 1'
#
loop_
_entity.id
_entity.type
_entity.pdbx_description
1 polymer ?
#
loop_
_entity_poly.entity_id
_entity_poly.type
_entity_poly.pdbx_seq_one_letter_code
_entity_poly.pdbx_strand_id
1 'polypeptide(L)'
;MYTKEDFLRDYPPKEHPFVFPWEKEYHEKAIQEATQQGIEQGVEQGIEKNKLETARKMLAEGVEISFILRITGLSEDDILTLKAE
;
A
#
# COMPACT_ATOMS: atom_id res chain seq x y z
N MET A 1 35.29 12.53 -19.07
CA MET A 1 34.26 11.47 -18.86
C MET A 1 33.04 11.90 -19.62
N TYR A 2 32.35 10.96 -20.26
CA TYR A 2 31.08 11.24 -20.92
C TYR A 2 29.99 11.40 -19.86
N THR A 3 29.30 12.53 -19.81
CA THR A 3 28.33 12.83 -18.76
C THR A 3 26.89 12.57 -19.22
N LYS A 4 25.95 12.62 -18.26
CA LYS A 4 24.52 12.51 -18.56
C LYS A 4 24.06 13.66 -19.48
N GLU A 5 24.64 14.84 -19.33
CA GLU A 5 24.35 15.99 -20.20
C GLU A 5 24.86 15.77 -21.63
N ASP A 6 26.06 15.23 -21.80
CA ASP A 6 26.60 14.90 -23.13
C ASP A 6 25.72 13.86 -23.85
N PHE A 7 25.24 12.83 -23.14
CA PHE A 7 24.33 11.82 -23.69
C PHE A 7 23.02 12.42 -24.20
N LEU A 8 22.37 13.27 -23.40
CA LEU A 8 21.08 13.87 -23.77
C LEU A 8 21.21 14.92 -24.88
N ARG A 9 22.37 15.58 -24.99
CA ARG A 9 22.67 16.48 -26.10
C ARG A 9 22.79 15.72 -27.41
N ASP A 10 23.53 14.62 -27.41
CA ASP A 10 23.81 13.82 -28.62
C ASP A 10 22.62 12.91 -28.99
N TYR A 11 21.83 12.50 -28.00
CA TYR A 11 20.63 11.66 -28.13
C TYR A 11 19.42 12.30 -27.42
N PRO A 12 18.87 13.40 -27.96
CA PRO A 12 17.70 14.03 -27.38
C PRO A 12 16.51 13.06 -27.42
N PRO A 13 15.67 13.02 -26.36
CA PRO A 13 14.46 12.20 -26.36
C PRO A 13 13.58 12.64 -27.54
N LYS A 14 13.17 11.68 -28.36
CA LYS A 14 12.20 11.95 -29.43
C LYS A 14 10.86 12.27 -28.79
N GLU A 15 10.22 13.38 -29.19
CA GLU A 15 8.91 13.83 -28.65
C GLU A 15 7.84 12.74 -28.73
N HIS A 16 7.89 11.93 -29.79
CA HIS A 16 7.08 10.74 -29.96
C HIS A 16 7.98 9.57 -30.34
N PRO A 17 8.43 8.77 -29.36
CA PRO A 17 9.07 7.50 -29.65
C PRO A 17 8.09 6.68 -30.51
N PHE A 18 8.60 6.03 -31.55
CA PHE A 18 7.83 4.99 -32.22
C PHE A 18 7.62 3.86 -31.20
N VAL A 19 6.41 3.78 -30.64
CA VAL A 19 6.03 2.76 -29.66
C VAL A 19 5.50 1.57 -30.44
N PHE A 20 6.06 0.39 -30.19
CA PHE A 20 5.53 -0.80 -30.81
C PHE A 20 4.17 -1.18 -30.18
N PRO A 21 3.22 -1.77 -30.95
CA PRO A 21 1.90 -2.10 -30.41
C PRO A 21 1.92 -2.94 -29.13
N TRP A 22 2.87 -3.88 -29.01
CA TRP A 22 3.03 -4.72 -27.82
C TRP A 22 3.62 -3.97 -26.61
N GLU A 23 4.40 -2.89 -26.83
CA GLU A 23 4.88 -2.05 -25.73
C GLU A 23 3.72 -1.29 -25.10
N LYS A 24 2.78 -0.81 -25.91
CA LYS A 24 1.56 -0.18 -25.42
C LYS A 24 0.75 -1.16 -24.57
N GLU A 25 0.52 -2.37 -25.07
CA GLU A 25 -0.19 -3.43 -24.33
C GLU A 25 0.53 -3.81 -23.03
N TYR A 26 1.86 -3.92 -23.06
CA TYR A 26 2.66 -4.19 -21.87
C TYR A 26 2.51 -3.07 -20.83
N HIS A 27 2.59 -1.81 -21.25
CA HIS A 27 2.41 -0.66 -20.35
C HIS A 27 1.00 -0.61 -19.76
N GLU A 28 -0.04 -0.86 -20.56
CA GLU A 28 -1.42 -0.92 -20.07
C GLU A 28 -1.61 -2.03 -19.03
N LYS A 29 -1.07 -3.23 -19.29
CA LYS A 29 -1.09 -4.34 -18.31
C LYS A 29 -0.33 -3.99 -17.04
N ALA A 30 0.87 -3.44 -17.15
CA ALA A 30 1.68 -3.04 -16.00
C ALA A 30 0.97 -1.99 -15.13
N ILE A 31 0.27 -1.02 -15.75
CA ILE A 31 -0.53 -0.03 -15.02
C ILE A 31 -1.73 -0.68 -14.33
N GLN A 32 -2.42 -1.61 -15.01
CA GLN A 32 -3.54 -2.33 -14.41
C GLN A 32 -3.11 -3.17 -13.22
N GLU A 33 -2.03 -3.93 -13.35
CA GLU A 33 -1.45 -4.75 -12.27
C GLU A 33 -1.02 -3.88 -11.09
N ALA A 34 -0.30 -2.79 -11.34
CA ALA A 34 0.12 -1.86 -10.29
C ALA A 34 -1.09 -1.22 -9.57
N THR A 35 -2.13 -0.87 -10.32
CA THR A 35 -3.36 -0.31 -9.75
C THR A 35 -4.08 -1.34 -8.87
N GLN A 36 -4.21 -2.57 -9.36
CA GLN A 36 -4.85 -3.65 -8.61
C GLN A 36 -4.10 -3.97 -7.31
N GLN A 37 -2.77 -4.10 -7.38
CA GLN A 37 -1.93 -4.31 -6.19
C GLN A 37 -2.05 -3.16 -5.19
N GLY A 38 -2.06 -1.91 -5.67
CA GLY A 38 -2.23 -0.74 -4.81
C GLY A 38 -3.59 -0.71 -4.10
N ILE A 39 -4.66 -1.10 -4.79
CA ILE A 39 -6.00 -1.20 -4.20
C ILE A 39 -6.05 -2.32 -3.16
N GLU A 40 -5.54 -3.51 -3.46
CA GLU A 40 -5.53 -4.65 -2.54
C GLU A 40 -4.76 -4.32 -1.25
N GLN A 41 -3.54 -3.78 -1.39
CA GLN A 41 -2.74 -3.34 -0.24
C GLN A 41 -3.44 -2.25 0.57
N GLY A 42 -4.08 -1.28 -0.11
CA GLY A 42 -4.82 -0.21 0.56
C GLY A 42 -6.01 -0.72 1.37
N VAL A 43 -6.75 -1.69 0.81
CA VAL A 43 -7.89 -2.33 1.49
C VAL A 43 -7.41 -3.13 2.70
N GLU A 44 -6.36 -3.94 2.55
CA GLU A 44 -5.81 -4.75 3.65
C GLU A 44 -5.33 -3.87 4.81
N GLN A 45 -4.51 -2.84 4.52
CA GLN A 45 -4.06 -1.88 5.52
C GLN A 45 -5.22 -1.12 6.17
N GLY A 46 -6.26 -0.80 5.40
CA GLY A 46 -7.46 -0.14 5.91
C GLY A 46 -8.24 -1.03 6.89
N ILE A 47 -8.40 -2.31 6.56
CA ILE A 47 -9.06 -3.29 7.44
C ILE A 47 -8.27 -3.47 8.74
N GLU A 48 -6.94 -3.62 8.65
CA GLU A 48 -6.07 -3.77 9.83
C GLU A 48 -6.14 -2.53 10.74
N LYS A 49 -5.98 -1.33 10.18
CA LYS A 49 -6.12 -0.06 10.93
C LYS A 49 -7.48 0.04 11.61
N ASN A 50 -8.56 -0.30 10.91
CA ASN A 50 -9.91 -0.24 11.47
C ASN A 50 -10.09 -1.23 12.63
N LYS A 51 -9.53 -2.45 12.53
CA LYS A 51 -9.53 -3.41 13.65
C LYS A 51 -8.84 -2.85 14.89
N LEU A 52 -7.66 -2.24 14.72
CA LEU A 52 -6.90 -1.63 15.81
C LEU A 52 -7.63 -0.43 16.42
N GLU A 53 -8.17 0.48 15.60
CA GLU A 53 -8.96 1.62 16.07
C GLU A 53 -10.21 1.18 16.83
N THR A 54 -10.90 0.15 16.33
CA THR A 54 -12.09 -0.41 16.98
C THR A 54 -11.72 -1.01 18.34
N ALA A 55 -10.65 -1.80 18.41
CA ALA A 55 -10.15 -2.35 19.67
C ALA A 55 -9.79 -1.24 20.67
N ARG A 56 -9.11 -0.18 20.22
CA ARG A 56 -8.76 0.98 21.05
C ARG A 56 -9.99 1.67 21.63
N LYS A 57 -11.04 1.87 20.82
CA LYS A 57 -12.31 2.45 21.30
C LYS A 57 -13.00 1.54 22.31
N MET A 58 -13.04 0.23 22.06
CA MET A 58 -13.61 -0.74 23.00
C MET A 58 -12.87 -0.74 24.35
N LEU A 59 -11.53 -0.68 24.34
CA LEU A 59 -10.73 -0.55 25.55
C LEU A 59 -11.06 0.75 26.32
N ALA A 60 -11.20 1.87 25.60
CA ALA A 60 -11.56 3.15 26.21
C ALA A 60 -12.97 3.14 26.82
N GLU A 61 -13.90 2.35 26.26
CA GLU A 61 -15.24 2.12 26.80
C GLU A 61 -15.26 1.11 27.97
N GLY A 62 -14.12 0.52 28.33
CA GLY A 62 -14.01 -0.43 29.44
C GLY A 62 -14.52 -1.83 29.11
N VAL A 63 -14.60 -2.17 27.81
CA VAL A 63 -14.95 -3.51 27.36
C VAL A 63 -13.86 -4.50 27.78
N GLU A 64 -14.28 -5.69 28.20
CA GLU A 64 -13.38 -6.72 28.70
C GLU A 64 -12.47 -7.27 27.58
N ILE A 65 -11.20 -7.53 27.91
CA ILE A 65 -10.15 -7.87 26.94
C ILE A 65 -10.46 -9.17 26.18
N SER A 66 -10.91 -10.22 26.87
CA SER A 66 -11.27 -11.49 26.22
C SER A 66 -12.39 -11.34 25.20
N PHE A 67 -13.34 -10.42 25.46
CA PHE A 67 -14.38 -10.08 24.49
C PHE A 67 -13.81 -9.35 23.28
N ILE A 68 -12.91 -8.39 23.47
CA ILE A 68 -12.26 -7.66 22.37
C ILE A 68 -11.49 -8.62 21.47
N LEU A 69 -10.65 -9.50 22.04
CA LEU A 69 -9.88 -10.51 21.29
C LEU A 69 -10.79 -11.38 20.41
N ARG A 70 -11.93 -11.84 20.97
CA ARG A 70 -12.89 -12.67 20.24
C ARG A 70 -13.57 -11.94 19.08
N ILE A 71 -13.85 -10.64 19.23
CA ILE A 71 -14.57 -9.87 18.21
C ILE A 71 -13.63 -9.34 17.13
N THR A 72 -12.48 -8.79 17.50
CA THR A 72 -11.54 -8.17 16.55
C THR A 72 -10.60 -9.18 15.92
N GLY A 73 -10.41 -10.35 16.55
CA GLY A 73 -9.47 -11.38 16.13
C GLY A 73 -8.01 -10.97 16.32
N LEU A 74 -7.75 -9.92 17.11
CA LEU A 74 -6.41 -9.47 17.48
C LEU A 74 -5.80 -10.41 18.53
N SER A 75 -4.48 -10.43 18.60
CA SER A 75 -3.76 -11.17 19.64
C SER A 75 -3.71 -10.40 20.97
N GLU A 76 -3.40 -11.10 22.06
CA GLU A 76 -3.18 -10.44 23.36
C GLU A 76 -2.06 -9.40 23.28
N ASP A 77 -0.99 -9.68 22.54
CA ASP A 77 0.14 -8.76 22.35
C ASP A 77 -0.28 -7.47 21.64
N ASP A 78 -1.14 -7.56 20.62
CA ASP A 78 -1.68 -6.38 19.92
C ASP A 78 -2.46 -5.48 20.90
N ILE A 79 -3.30 -6.09 21.74
CA ILE A 79 -4.10 -5.38 22.75
C ILE A 79 -3.22 -4.77 23.85
N LEU A 80 -2.18 -5.47 24.28
CA LEU A 80 -1.22 -4.96 25.27
C LEU A 80 -0.46 -3.75 24.72
N THR A 81 -0.08 -3.80 23.44
CA THR A 81 0.60 -2.68 22.76
C THR A 81 -0.32 -1.45 22.71
N LEU A 82 -1.59 -1.64 22.36
CA LEU A 82 -2.60 -0.56 22.34
C LEU A 82 -2.89 0.05 23.72
N LYS A 83 -2.68 -0.69 24.80
CA LYS A 83 -2.85 -0.21 26.18
C LYS A 83 -1.61 0.54 26.70
N ALA A 84 -0.43 0.27 26.13
CA ALA A 84 0.82 0.90 26.50
C ALA A 84 1.03 2.28 25.83
N GLU A 85 0.26 2.59 24.79
CA GLU A 85 0.17 3.92 24.14
C GLU A 85 -0.79 4.88 24.85
#